data_AF-W6TI18-F1
#
_entry.id   AF-W6TI18-F1
#
_cell.length_a   1.000
_cell.length_b   1.000
_cell.length_c   1.000
_cell.angle_alpha   90.00
_cell.angle_beta   90.00
_cell.angle_gamma   90.00
#
_symmetry.space_group_name_H-M   'P 1'
#
loop_
_entity.id
_entity.type
_entity.pdbx_description
1 polymer ?
#
loop_
_entity_poly.entity_id
_entity_poly.type
_entity_poly.pdbx_seq_one_letter_code
_entity_poly.pdbx_strand_id
1 'polypeptide(L)'
;MTKAEIYQEIRNISPTWSGEAQELVENLEEFENDELLQDLDDVYQEWSRKENDDSVQQCVSLFDVILQAIFNHGDPSVIPHLLKYVPSDDYYEDAVVMEDYSSEPLCNGIVDANYFGEAYIPVLLSCIHELVPRAMSAAKWFFYWMRDDNFDHFSENQTLINNLYLAKKEPFIKILNYTIQETTEDLEKIKKDGKQETIEVLNKALNRSEIVRQAFLKLHADV
;
A
#
# COMPACT_ATOMS: atom_id res chain seq x y z
N MET A 1 -16.03 24.07 4.25
CA MET A 1 -15.73 24.89 3.04
C MET A 1 -16.27 24.17 1.81
N THR A 2 -16.37 24.80 0.63
CA THR A 2 -16.62 24.03 -0.60
C THR A 2 -15.36 23.24 -1.01
N LYS A 3 -15.52 22.08 -1.64
CA LYS A 3 -14.41 21.26 -2.14
C LYS A 3 -13.44 22.07 -3.04
N ALA A 4 -13.98 22.92 -3.92
CA ALA A 4 -13.17 23.78 -4.78
C ALA A 4 -12.34 24.81 -4.01
N GLU A 5 -12.88 25.38 -2.93
CA GLU A 5 -12.13 26.30 -2.05
C GLU A 5 -11.00 25.57 -1.32
N ILE A 6 -11.27 24.37 -0.79
CA ILE A 6 -10.26 23.54 -0.11
C ILE A 6 -9.11 23.22 -1.08
N TYR A 7 -9.41 22.77 -2.29
CA TYR A 7 -8.41 22.43 -3.29
C TYR A 7 -7.57 23.63 -3.70
N GLN A 8 -8.19 24.80 -3.86
CA GLN A 8 -7.46 26.02 -4.17
C GLN A 8 -6.55 26.43 -3.01
N GLU A 9 -6.99 26.25 -1.76
CA GLU A 9 -6.18 26.56 -0.58
C GLU A 9 -4.94 25.66 -0.49
N ILE A 10 -5.10 24.35 -0.66
CA ILE A 10 -3.98 23.39 -0.70
C ILE A 10 -2.97 23.79 -1.78
N ARG A 11 -3.45 24.15 -2.98
CA ARG A 11 -2.57 24.58 -4.09
C ARG A 11 -1.84 25.90 -3.81
N ASN A 12 -2.44 26.80 -3.03
CA ASN A 12 -1.83 28.09 -2.68
C ASN A 12 -0.72 27.95 -1.63
N ILE A 13 -0.84 26.97 -0.73
CA ILE A 13 0.15 26.73 0.34
C ILE A 13 1.22 25.71 -0.06
N SER A 14 1.07 25.05 -1.22
CA SER A 14 2.03 24.11 -1.79
C SER A 14 3.45 24.70 -1.93
N PRO A 15 4.53 23.96 -1.62
CA PRO A 15 4.54 22.57 -1.12
C PRO A 15 4.00 22.45 0.31
N THR A 16 3.11 21.48 0.51
CA THR A 16 2.60 21.06 1.81
C THR A 16 2.32 19.55 1.82
N TRP A 17 2.04 19.00 2.99
CA TRP A 17 1.62 17.62 3.19
C TRP A 17 0.48 17.57 4.22
N SER A 18 -0.22 16.44 4.27
CA SER A 18 -1.46 16.26 5.01
C SER A 18 -1.38 16.61 6.49
N GLY A 19 -0.25 16.39 7.17
CA GLY A 19 -0.06 16.77 8.57
C GLY A 19 0.21 18.25 8.82
N GLU A 20 0.56 19.04 7.80
CA GLU A 20 0.59 20.51 7.87
C GLU A 20 -0.77 21.13 7.51
N ALA A 21 -1.61 20.37 6.79
CA ALA A 21 -2.91 20.79 6.28
C ALA A 21 -4.08 20.09 7.01
N GLN A 22 -3.94 19.78 8.30
CA GLN A 22 -4.92 18.97 9.05
C GLN A 22 -6.35 19.51 8.98
N GLU A 23 -6.55 20.82 9.13
CA GLU A 23 -7.89 21.42 9.01
C GLU A 23 -8.50 21.21 7.61
N LEU A 24 -7.67 21.22 6.56
CA LEU A 24 -8.13 20.98 5.18
C LEU A 24 -8.44 19.50 4.95
N VAL A 25 -7.69 18.58 5.58
CA VAL A 25 -8.00 17.14 5.61
C VAL A 25 -9.36 16.90 6.29
N GLU A 26 -9.55 17.43 7.50
CA GLU A 26 -10.80 17.30 8.27
C GLU A 26 -12.01 17.84 7.49
N ASN A 27 -11.84 18.94 6.76
CA ASN A 27 -12.89 19.47 5.89
C ASN A 27 -13.18 18.56 4.67
N LEU A 28 -12.20 17.80 4.16
CA LEU A 28 -12.43 16.85 3.07
C LEU A 28 -13.10 15.55 3.53
N GLU A 29 -12.99 15.20 4.81
CA GLU A 29 -13.69 14.05 5.39
C GLU A 29 -15.22 14.22 5.41
N GLU A 30 -15.74 15.42 5.14
CA GLU A 30 -17.18 15.65 4.98
C GLU A 30 -17.73 15.11 3.64
N PHE A 31 -16.86 14.72 2.69
CA PHE A 31 -17.24 14.24 1.35
C PHE A 31 -17.11 12.73 1.24
N GLU A 32 -18.00 12.09 0.47
CA GLU A 32 -18.01 10.63 0.31
C GLU A 32 -16.77 10.10 -0.42
N ASN A 33 -16.36 8.87 -0.07
CA ASN A 33 -15.21 8.20 -0.71
C ASN A 33 -15.30 8.16 -2.24
N ASP A 34 -16.47 7.86 -2.81
CA ASP A 34 -16.65 7.81 -4.26
C ASP A 34 -16.33 9.14 -4.94
N GLU A 35 -16.66 10.27 -4.29
CA GLU A 35 -16.31 11.58 -4.80
C GLU A 35 -14.81 11.84 -4.70
N LEU A 36 -14.22 11.59 -3.53
CA LEU A 36 -12.80 11.83 -3.30
C LEU A 36 -11.91 10.94 -4.19
N LEU A 37 -12.33 9.70 -4.46
CA LEU A 37 -11.63 8.78 -5.37
C LEU A 37 -11.65 9.27 -6.82
N GLN A 38 -12.73 9.92 -7.24
CA GLN A 38 -12.83 10.58 -8.55
C GLN A 38 -11.96 11.85 -8.59
N ASP A 39 -11.95 12.63 -7.52
CA ASP A 39 -11.09 13.81 -7.43
C ASP A 39 -9.60 13.41 -7.45
N LEU A 40 -9.23 12.31 -6.78
CA LEU A 40 -7.88 11.75 -6.80
C LEU A 40 -7.47 11.30 -8.22
N ASP A 41 -8.40 10.70 -8.98
CA ASP A 41 -8.21 10.35 -10.38
C ASP A 41 -7.91 11.58 -11.23
N ASP A 42 -8.71 12.63 -11.06
CA ASP A 42 -8.56 13.88 -11.81
C ASP A 42 -7.22 14.55 -11.51
N VAL A 43 -6.77 14.54 -10.26
CA VAL A 43 -5.45 15.05 -9.84
C VAL A 43 -4.32 14.21 -10.43
N TYR A 44 -4.42 12.88 -10.41
CA TYR A 44 -3.41 12.01 -11.01
C TYR A 44 -3.29 12.22 -12.53
N GLN A 45 -4.42 12.39 -13.23
CA GLN A 45 -4.44 12.71 -14.67
C GLN A 45 -3.99 14.14 -14.99
N GLU A 46 -4.18 15.09 -14.08
CA GLU A 46 -3.58 16.41 -14.21
C GLU A 46 -2.06 16.31 -14.10
N TRP A 47 -1.57 15.63 -13.06
CA TRP A 47 -0.16 15.45 -12.77
C TRP A 47 0.58 14.82 -13.96
N SER A 48 0.02 13.77 -14.56
CA SER A 48 0.65 13.07 -15.69
C SER A 48 0.86 13.95 -16.93
N ARG A 49 0.27 15.15 -16.99
CA ARG A 49 0.38 16.09 -18.12
C ARG A 49 1.29 17.27 -17.81
N LYS A 50 1.81 17.39 -16.59
CA LYS A 50 2.67 18.50 -16.19
C LYS A 50 4.12 18.24 -16.58
N GLU A 51 4.79 19.31 -16.96
CA GLU A 51 6.26 19.34 -17.00
C GLU A 51 6.77 19.56 -15.57
N ASN A 52 8.01 19.15 -15.29
CA ASN A 52 8.58 19.16 -13.94
C ASN A 52 8.79 20.60 -13.42
N ASP A 53 7.71 21.23 -12.93
CA ASP A 53 7.61 22.60 -12.44
C ASP A 53 6.76 22.68 -11.15
N ASP A 54 6.55 23.89 -10.65
CA ASP A 54 5.78 24.14 -9.41
C ASP A 54 4.35 23.55 -9.44
N SER A 55 3.78 23.29 -10.62
CA SER A 55 2.45 22.70 -10.75
C SER A 55 2.43 21.20 -10.50
N VAL A 56 3.57 20.50 -10.62
CA VAL A 56 3.71 19.12 -10.14
C VAL A 56 3.58 19.07 -8.62
N GLN A 57 4.25 19.98 -7.91
CA GLN A 57 4.20 20.03 -6.47
C GLN A 57 2.79 20.31 -5.93
N GLN A 58 2.01 21.14 -6.64
CA GLN A 58 0.59 21.36 -6.34
C GLN A 58 -0.24 20.08 -6.50
N CYS A 59 0.05 19.26 -7.51
CA CYS A 59 -0.62 17.98 -7.68
C CYS A 59 -0.23 16.99 -6.59
N VAL A 60 1.06 16.91 -6.23
CA VAL A 60 1.57 16.09 -5.12
C VAL A 60 0.85 16.43 -3.82
N SER A 61 0.87 17.71 -3.42
CA SER A 61 0.27 18.14 -2.16
C SER A 61 -1.24 17.90 -2.12
N LEU A 62 -1.92 18.11 -3.25
CA LEU A 62 -3.35 17.83 -3.34
C LEU A 62 -3.66 16.33 -3.31
N PHE A 63 -2.85 15.52 -4.00
CA PHE A 63 -2.98 14.06 -4.00
C PHE A 63 -2.82 13.51 -2.58
N ASP A 64 -1.78 13.93 -1.85
CA ASP A 64 -1.53 13.51 -0.45
C ASP A 64 -2.68 13.90 0.49
N VAL A 65 -3.18 15.14 0.42
CA VAL A 65 -4.27 15.60 1.28
C VAL A 65 -5.59 14.86 1.00
N ILE A 66 -5.94 14.62 -0.28
CA ILE A 66 -7.15 13.84 -0.63
C ILE A 66 -6.99 12.39 -0.16
N LEU A 67 -5.82 11.80 -0.38
CA LEU A 67 -5.51 10.43 0.01
C LEU A 67 -5.63 10.24 1.53
N GLN A 68 -5.13 11.19 2.32
CA GLN A 68 -5.27 11.16 3.78
C GLN A 68 -6.74 11.21 4.22
N ALA A 69 -7.57 12.05 3.60
CA ALA A 69 -9.00 12.11 3.90
C ALA A 69 -9.70 10.78 3.59
N ILE A 70 -9.39 10.14 2.45
CA ILE A 70 -9.89 8.80 2.09
C ILE A 70 -9.51 7.77 3.17
N PHE A 71 -8.26 7.78 3.64
CA PHE A 71 -7.82 6.87 4.69
C PHE A 71 -8.52 7.11 6.02
N ASN A 72 -8.78 8.36 6.40
CA ASN A 72 -9.45 8.72 7.64
C ASN A 72 -10.91 8.22 7.71
N HIS A 73 -11.55 7.94 6.57
CA HIS A 73 -12.86 7.28 6.57
C HIS A 73 -12.83 5.84 7.07
N GLY A 74 -11.66 5.19 7.09
CA GLY A 74 -11.49 3.83 7.60
C GLY A 74 -12.24 2.74 6.82
N ASP A 75 -12.63 3.01 5.59
CA ASP A 75 -13.31 2.06 4.71
C ASP A 75 -12.29 1.33 3.80
N PRO A 76 -12.01 0.03 4.03
CA PRO A 76 -11.06 -0.70 3.20
C PRO A 76 -11.56 -0.94 1.77
N SER A 77 -12.84 -0.68 1.46
CA SER A 77 -13.40 -0.87 0.11
C SER A 77 -12.71 -0.01 -0.96
N VAL A 78 -11.99 1.03 -0.54
CA VAL A 78 -11.21 1.92 -1.42
C VAL A 78 -9.92 1.29 -1.95
N ILE A 79 -9.37 0.27 -1.27
CA ILE A 79 -8.06 -0.34 -1.56
C ILE A 79 -7.94 -0.78 -3.03
N PRO A 80 -8.90 -1.52 -3.64
CA PRO A 80 -8.80 -1.91 -5.04
C PRO A 80 -8.65 -0.72 -5.99
N HIS A 81 -9.34 0.40 -5.73
CA HIS A 81 -9.19 1.61 -6.55
C HIS A 81 -7.82 2.26 -6.37
N LEU A 82 -7.28 2.24 -5.14
CA LEU A 82 -5.99 2.82 -4.83
C LEU A 82 -4.80 2.03 -5.43
N LEU A 83 -4.95 0.72 -5.67
CA LEU A 83 -3.87 -0.12 -6.24
C LEU A 83 -3.38 0.37 -7.62
N LYS A 84 -4.22 1.09 -8.38
CA LYS A 84 -3.81 1.63 -9.69
C LYS A 84 -2.76 2.73 -9.60
N TYR A 85 -2.65 3.39 -8.45
CA TYR A 85 -1.69 4.46 -8.22
C TYR A 85 -0.36 3.94 -7.65
N VAL A 86 -0.30 2.67 -7.22
CA VAL A 86 0.94 2.06 -6.73
C VAL A 86 1.96 2.05 -7.86
N PRO A 87 3.17 2.62 -7.67
CA PRO A 87 4.17 2.66 -8.74
C PRO A 87 4.63 1.27 -9.19
N SER A 88 4.95 1.16 -10.47
CA SER A 88 5.59 0.00 -11.10
C SER A 88 7.03 -0.12 -10.60
N ASP A 89 7.57 -1.34 -10.63
CA ASP A 89 9.00 -1.58 -10.46
C ASP A 89 9.80 -0.98 -11.63
N ASP A 90 9.16 -0.81 -12.80
CA ASP A 90 9.72 -0.11 -13.96
C ASP A 90 9.07 1.27 -14.13
N TYR A 91 9.83 2.31 -13.77
CA TYR A 91 9.42 3.72 -13.84
C TYR A 91 8.90 4.18 -15.21
N TYR A 92 9.22 3.47 -16.30
CA TYR A 92 8.74 3.82 -17.65
C TYR A 92 7.30 3.35 -17.93
N GLU A 93 6.71 2.52 -17.08
CA GLU A 93 5.37 1.98 -17.29
C GLU A 93 4.24 2.86 -16.71
N ASP A 94 4.58 3.81 -15.83
CA ASP A 94 3.60 4.64 -15.14
C ASP A 94 3.36 5.99 -15.83
N ALA A 95 2.12 6.49 -15.72
CA ALA A 95 1.75 7.80 -16.23
C ALA A 95 2.35 8.95 -15.39
N VAL A 96 2.63 8.68 -14.12
CA VAL A 96 3.26 9.60 -13.17
C VAL A 96 4.43 8.88 -12.54
N VAL A 97 5.61 9.50 -12.62
CA VAL A 97 6.78 9.05 -11.85
C VAL A 97 6.63 9.63 -10.44
N MET A 98 6.09 8.82 -9.52
CA MET A 98 5.99 9.21 -8.12
C MET A 98 7.33 9.02 -7.42
N GLU A 99 7.85 10.10 -6.83
CA GLU A 99 8.98 10.01 -5.91
C GLU A 99 8.55 9.35 -4.58
N ASP A 100 9.51 8.87 -3.79
CA ASP A 100 9.26 8.13 -2.55
C ASP A 100 8.30 8.86 -1.60
N TYR A 101 8.43 10.18 -1.44
CA TYR A 101 7.55 10.96 -0.57
C TYR A 101 6.08 11.01 -1.03
N SER A 102 5.79 10.68 -2.29
CA SER A 102 4.43 10.63 -2.82
C SER A 102 3.86 9.21 -2.83
N SER A 103 4.71 8.19 -3.02
CA SER A 103 4.29 6.79 -3.08
C SER A 103 4.25 6.11 -1.72
N GLU A 104 5.07 6.57 -0.75
CA GLU A 104 5.10 6.02 0.60
C GLU A 104 3.79 6.24 1.37
N PRO A 105 3.17 7.44 1.40
CA PRO A 105 1.87 7.63 2.05
C PRO A 105 0.79 6.71 1.49
N LEU A 106 0.75 6.52 0.17
CA LEU A 106 -0.17 5.60 -0.51
C LEU A 106 0.06 4.16 -0.08
N CYS A 107 1.29 3.67 -0.21
CA CYS A 107 1.62 2.28 0.10
C CYS A 107 1.42 1.98 1.59
N ASN A 108 1.82 2.89 2.48
CA ASN A 108 1.67 2.72 3.92
C ASN A 108 0.19 2.76 4.32
N GLY A 109 -0.59 3.71 3.81
CA GLY A 109 -2.00 3.82 4.16
C GLY A 109 -2.84 2.62 3.69
N ILE A 110 -2.55 2.03 2.53
CA ILE A 110 -3.24 0.82 2.02
C ILE A 110 -3.16 -0.36 3.01
N VAL A 111 -2.07 -0.45 3.78
CA VAL A 111 -1.80 -1.57 4.71
C VAL A 111 -1.82 -1.16 6.17
N ASP A 112 -2.27 0.05 6.49
CA ASP A 112 -2.27 0.54 7.86
C ASP A 112 -3.47 0.01 8.64
N ALA A 113 -3.18 -0.88 9.60
CA ALA A 113 -4.16 -1.39 10.55
C ALA A 113 -4.83 -0.28 11.40
N ASN A 114 -4.23 0.90 11.55
CA ASN A 114 -4.85 2.01 12.26
C ASN A 114 -6.01 2.63 11.50
N TYR A 115 -5.98 2.63 10.15
CA TYR A 115 -7.11 3.08 9.33
C TYR A 115 -8.18 2.00 9.21
N PHE A 116 -7.77 0.78 8.88
CA PHE A 116 -8.69 -0.24 8.37
C PHE A 116 -8.90 -1.44 9.30
N GLY A 117 -8.20 -1.49 10.43
CA GLY A 117 -8.18 -2.66 11.31
C GLY A 117 -7.76 -3.92 10.56
N GLU A 118 -8.29 -5.08 10.93
CA GLU A 118 -7.96 -6.34 10.24
C GLU A 118 -8.63 -6.48 8.85
N ALA A 119 -9.57 -5.59 8.52
CA ALA A 119 -10.40 -5.70 7.32
C ALA A 119 -9.66 -5.37 6.02
N TYR A 120 -8.52 -4.67 6.07
CA TYR A 120 -7.70 -4.44 4.87
C TYR A 120 -7.13 -5.75 4.31
N ILE A 121 -6.79 -6.72 5.18
CA ILE A 121 -6.16 -7.98 4.78
C ILE A 121 -7.03 -8.76 3.77
N PRO A 122 -8.30 -9.11 4.06
CA PRO A 122 -9.13 -9.84 3.10
C PRO A 122 -9.40 -9.05 1.81
N VAL A 123 -9.58 -7.72 1.91
CA VAL A 123 -9.77 -6.88 0.72
C VAL A 123 -8.51 -6.91 -0.14
N LEU A 124 -7.35 -6.64 0.43
CA LEU A 124 -6.08 -6.62 -0.28
C LEU A 124 -5.73 -7.99 -0.87
N LEU A 125 -5.95 -9.10 -0.15
CA LEU A 125 -5.76 -10.45 -0.71
C LEU A 125 -6.58 -10.68 -1.99
N SER A 126 -7.79 -10.13 -2.06
CA SER A 126 -8.66 -10.30 -3.22
C SER A 126 -8.16 -9.57 -4.48
N CYS A 127 -7.42 -8.47 -4.32
CA CYS A 127 -6.97 -7.60 -5.41
C CYS A 127 -5.45 -7.48 -5.58
N ILE A 128 -4.61 -8.01 -4.68
CA ILE A 128 -3.13 -7.90 -4.73
C ILE A 128 -2.52 -8.45 -6.03
N HIS A 129 -3.24 -9.34 -6.70
CA HIS A 129 -2.86 -9.89 -7.99
C HIS A 129 -2.77 -8.83 -9.10
N GLU A 130 -3.43 -7.69 -8.96
CA GLU A 130 -3.38 -6.56 -9.91
C GLU A 130 -2.00 -5.90 -9.94
N LEU A 131 -1.20 -6.05 -8.88
CA LEU A 131 0.17 -5.57 -8.82
C LEU A 131 1.16 -6.50 -9.53
N VAL A 132 0.81 -7.76 -9.77
CA VAL A 132 1.78 -8.75 -10.28
C VAL A 132 1.62 -8.92 -11.81
N PRO A 133 2.69 -8.74 -12.62
CA PRO A 133 4.09 -8.58 -12.23
C PRO A 133 4.60 -7.14 -12.14
N ARG A 134 3.78 -6.13 -12.44
CA ARG A 134 4.19 -4.72 -12.61
C ARG A 134 4.90 -4.13 -11.39
N ALA A 135 4.37 -4.36 -10.19
CA ALA A 135 4.81 -3.76 -8.93
C ALA A 135 5.06 -4.87 -7.88
N MET A 136 6.00 -5.79 -8.18
CA MET A 136 6.34 -6.90 -7.28
C MET A 136 6.93 -6.41 -5.96
N SER A 137 7.71 -5.32 -5.97
CA SER A 137 8.29 -4.76 -4.74
C SER A 137 7.20 -4.29 -3.77
N ALA A 138 6.17 -3.60 -4.30
CA ALA A 138 5.02 -3.17 -3.52
C ALA A 138 4.15 -4.36 -3.07
N ALA A 139 3.92 -5.35 -3.94
CA ALA A 139 3.18 -6.56 -3.58
C ALA A 139 3.87 -7.34 -2.44
N LYS A 140 5.21 -7.42 -2.45
CA LYS A 140 6.00 -7.96 -1.34
C LYS A 140 5.82 -7.12 -0.07
N TRP A 141 5.91 -5.79 -0.17
CA TRP A 141 5.73 -4.89 0.97
C TRP A 141 4.35 -5.07 1.62
N PHE A 142 3.31 -5.17 0.80
CA PHE A 142 1.95 -5.43 1.27
C PHE A 142 1.82 -6.79 1.93
N PHE A 143 2.44 -7.82 1.36
CA PHE A 143 2.49 -9.13 1.98
C PHE A 143 3.24 -9.13 3.32
N TYR A 144 4.33 -8.37 3.44
CA TYR A 144 5.08 -8.19 4.67
C TYR A 144 4.17 -7.65 5.79
N TRP A 145 3.40 -6.60 5.52
CA TRP A 145 2.48 -6.00 6.50
C TRP A 145 1.32 -6.92 6.86
N MET A 146 0.63 -7.50 5.87
CA MET A 146 -0.44 -8.47 6.15
C MET A 146 0.05 -9.63 7.03
N ARG A 147 1.28 -10.11 6.78
CA ARG A 147 1.90 -11.17 7.56
C ARG A 147 2.19 -10.71 8.99
N ASP A 148 2.86 -9.59 9.16
CA ASP A 148 3.26 -9.15 10.49
C ASP A 148 2.05 -8.76 11.33
N ASP A 149 1.08 -8.05 10.76
CA ASP A 149 -0.19 -7.76 11.41
C ASP A 149 -0.92 -9.03 11.80
N ASN A 150 -1.00 -10.04 10.92
CA ASN A 150 -1.62 -11.32 11.26
C ASN A 150 -0.99 -11.97 12.51
N PHE A 151 0.33 -11.92 12.65
CA PHE A 151 1.01 -12.61 13.74
C PHE A 151 1.25 -11.75 15.00
N ASP A 152 1.31 -10.43 14.88
CA ASP A 152 1.58 -9.51 15.98
C ASP A 152 0.31 -8.79 16.46
N HIS A 153 -0.59 -8.38 15.57
CA HIS A 153 -1.77 -7.56 15.90
C HIS A 153 -3.09 -8.35 15.89
N PHE A 154 -3.24 -9.31 14.97
CA PHE A 154 -4.46 -10.11 14.76
C PHE A 154 -4.22 -11.59 15.05
N SER A 155 -3.33 -11.89 15.99
CA SER A 155 -2.88 -13.27 16.27
C SER A 155 -4.00 -14.19 16.77
N GLU A 156 -5.04 -13.66 17.41
CA GLU A 156 -6.20 -14.42 17.85
C GLU A 156 -7.09 -14.84 16.67
N ASN A 157 -7.27 -13.94 15.69
CA ASN A 157 -8.14 -14.15 14.55
C ASN A 157 -7.43 -14.80 13.36
N GLN A 158 -6.10 -14.72 13.30
CA GLN A 158 -5.29 -15.21 12.18
C GLN A 158 -5.86 -14.77 10.82
N THR A 159 -6.18 -13.48 10.70
CA THR A 159 -6.98 -12.92 9.60
C THR A 159 -6.37 -13.18 8.22
N LEU A 160 -5.05 -13.14 8.07
CA LEU A 160 -4.39 -13.53 6.82
C LEU A 160 -4.61 -15.01 6.52
N ILE A 161 -4.28 -15.90 7.47
CA ILE A 161 -4.35 -17.36 7.27
C ILE A 161 -5.78 -17.80 6.93
N ASN A 162 -6.76 -17.24 7.63
CA ASN A 162 -8.17 -17.60 7.45
C ASN A 162 -8.77 -17.07 6.14
N ASN A 163 -8.15 -16.08 5.50
CA ASN A 163 -8.65 -15.47 4.26
C ASN A 163 -7.78 -15.76 3.03
N LEU A 164 -6.80 -16.66 3.15
CA LEU A 164 -5.92 -17.06 2.05
C LEU A 164 -6.67 -17.55 0.79
N TYR A 165 -7.87 -18.10 0.95
CA TYR A 165 -8.70 -18.56 -0.17
C TYR A 165 -9.15 -17.43 -1.12
N LEU A 166 -9.07 -16.16 -0.69
CA LEU A 166 -9.39 -15.00 -1.52
C LEU A 166 -8.31 -14.68 -2.56
N ALA A 167 -7.06 -15.11 -2.32
CA ALA A 167 -5.95 -14.76 -3.20
C ALA A 167 -5.95 -15.60 -4.48
N LYS A 168 -5.66 -14.96 -5.62
CA LYS A 168 -5.47 -15.68 -6.88
C LYS A 168 -4.19 -16.52 -6.82
N LYS A 169 -4.35 -17.85 -7.02
CA LYS A 169 -3.30 -18.88 -6.89
C LYS A 169 -1.94 -18.49 -7.50
N GLU A 170 -1.88 -18.30 -8.81
CA GLU A 170 -0.61 -18.10 -9.51
C GLU A 170 0.10 -16.79 -9.13
N PRO A 171 -0.58 -15.61 -9.11
CA PRO A 171 0.02 -14.37 -8.63
C PRO A 171 0.52 -14.46 -7.18
N PHE A 172 -0.28 -15.05 -6.28
CA PHE A 172 0.08 -15.12 -4.87
C PHE A 172 1.25 -16.07 -4.60
N ILE A 173 1.36 -17.19 -5.33
CA ILE A 173 2.55 -18.06 -5.30
C ILE A 173 3.80 -17.28 -5.70
N LYS A 174 3.72 -16.41 -6.71
CA LYS A 174 4.85 -15.56 -7.11
C LYS A 174 5.28 -14.63 -5.99
N ILE A 175 4.34 -13.95 -5.34
CA ILE A 175 4.62 -13.06 -4.19
C ILE A 175 5.30 -13.84 -3.05
N LEU A 176 4.76 -15.00 -2.69
CA LEU A 176 5.31 -15.85 -1.62
C LEU A 176 6.74 -16.30 -1.94
N ASN A 177 6.96 -16.83 -3.14
CA ASN A 177 8.27 -17.33 -3.56
C ASN A 177 9.29 -16.18 -3.65
N TYR A 178 8.90 -15.04 -4.22
CA TYR A 178 9.74 -13.85 -4.32
C TYR A 178 10.16 -13.37 -2.92
N THR A 179 9.20 -13.20 -2.01
CA THR A 179 9.45 -12.76 -0.63
C THR A 179 10.39 -13.72 0.10
N ILE A 180 10.15 -15.04 0.01
CA ILE A 180 10.98 -16.05 0.67
C ILE A 180 12.40 -16.05 0.11
N GLN A 181 12.54 -16.00 -1.22
CA GLN A 181 13.84 -15.97 -1.88
C GLN A 181 14.65 -14.76 -1.41
N GLU A 182 14.10 -13.56 -1.53
CA GLU A 182 14.81 -12.33 -1.19
C GLU A 182 15.16 -12.25 0.30
N THR A 183 14.21 -12.62 1.19
CA THR A 183 14.47 -12.68 2.64
C THR A 183 15.61 -13.67 2.96
N THR A 184 15.70 -14.78 2.21
CA THR A 184 16.77 -15.78 2.37
C THR A 184 18.11 -15.21 1.89
N GLU A 185 18.14 -14.55 0.74
CA GLU A 185 19.34 -13.90 0.20
C GLU A 185 19.88 -12.82 1.16
N ASP A 186 18.99 -12.00 1.74
CA ASP A 186 19.37 -10.98 2.70
C ASP A 186 19.88 -11.58 4.02
N LEU A 187 19.25 -12.66 4.48
CA LEU A 187 19.73 -13.41 5.64
C LEU A 187 21.14 -13.97 5.41
N GLU A 188 21.44 -14.48 4.22
CA GLU A 188 22.77 -14.97 3.85
C GLU A 188 23.82 -13.86 3.77
N LYS A 189 23.45 -12.67 3.28
CA LYS A 189 24.33 -11.49 3.27
C LYS A 189 24.65 -11.07 4.71
N ILE A 190 23.63 -10.90 5.55
CA ILE A 190 23.78 -10.35 6.91
C ILE A 190 24.47 -11.33 7.86
N LYS A 191 24.32 -12.65 7.65
CA LYS A 191 25.10 -13.67 8.39
C LYS A 191 26.60 -13.50 8.22
N LYS A 192 27.07 -12.94 7.11
CA LYS A 192 28.50 -12.64 6.88
C LYS A 192 28.96 -11.41 7.66
N ASP A 193 28.05 -10.49 7.95
CA ASP A 193 28.32 -9.22 8.63
C ASP A 193 28.17 -9.31 10.17
N GLY A 194 27.64 -10.42 10.70
CA GLY A 194 27.59 -10.70 12.14
C GLY A 194 26.54 -9.91 12.94
N LYS A 195 25.53 -9.32 12.29
CA LYS A 195 24.47 -8.54 12.97
C LYS A 195 23.37 -9.46 13.52
N GLN A 196 23.58 -9.98 14.74
CA GLN A 196 22.71 -10.99 15.37
C GLN A 196 21.24 -10.58 15.46
N GLU A 197 20.94 -9.34 15.86
CA GLU A 197 19.55 -8.86 15.96
C GLU A 197 18.82 -8.89 14.61
N THR A 198 19.49 -8.44 13.54
CA THR A 198 18.92 -8.46 12.19
C THR A 198 18.72 -9.89 11.68
N ILE A 199 19.61 -10.82 12.04
CA ILE A 199 19.46 -12.26 11.72
C ILE A 199 18.21 -12.83 12.38
N GLU A 200 17.91 -12.46 13.63
CA GLU A 200 16.72 -12.93 14.33
C GLU A 200 15.43 -12.40 13.70
N VAL A 201 15.40 -11.11 13.34
CA VAL A 201 14.28 -10.49 12.61
C VAL A 201 14.02 -11.20 11.28
N LEU A 202 15.06 -11.44 10.48
CA LEU A 202 14.90 -12.10 9.18
C LEU A 202 14.49 -13.57 9.31
N ASN A 203 15.01 -14.30 10.30
CA ASN A 203 14.56 -15.68 10.57
C ASN A 203 13.08 -15.71 10.99
N LYS A 204 12.64 -14.75 11.83
CA LYS A 204 11.23 -14.62 12.23
C LYS A 204 10.35 -14.36 11.00
N ALA A 205 10.74 -13.42 10.16
CA ALA A 205 10.04 -13.09 8.92
C ALA A 205 9.95 -14.31 7.97
N LEU A 206 11.06 -15.03 7.77
CA LEU A 206 11.12 -16.22 6.91
C LEU A 206 10.21 -17.34 7.43
N ASN A 207 10.25 -17.64 8.74
CA ASN A 207 9.39 -18.65 9.36
C ASN A 207 7.90 -18.30 9.17
N ARG A 208 7.52 -17.05 9.42
CA ARG A 208 6.15 -16.57 9.21
C ARG A 208 5.71 -16.69 7.75
N SER A 209 6.56 -16.28 6.81
CA SER A 209 6.28 -16.42 5.37
C SER A 209 6.10 -17.89 4.97
N GLU A 210 6.90 -18.80 5.53
CA GLU A 210 6.74 -20.23 5.31
C GLU A 210 5.43 -20.78 5.88
N ILE A 211 5.02 -20.36 7.08
CA ILE A 211 3.71 -20.75 7.65
C ILE A 211 2.57 -20.36 6.69
N VAL A 212 2.60 -19.12 6.19
CA VAL A 212 1.59 -18.63 5.25
C VAL A 212 1.63 -19.43 3.94
N ARG A 213 2.83 -19.68 3.39
CA ARG A 213 2.99 -20.48 2.18
C ARG A 213 2.44 -21.90 2.35
N GLN A 214 2.75 -22.56 3.46
CA GLN A 214 2.25 -23.92 3.72
C GLN A 214 0.73 -23.94 3.89
N ALA A 215 0.14 -22.93 4.56
CA ALA A 215 -1.31 -22.80 4.65
C ALA A 215 -1.93 -22.59 3.25
N PHE A 216 -1.35 -21.72 2.42
CA PHE A 216 -1.82 -21.46 1.06
C PHE A 216 -1.76 -22.69 0.17
N LEU A 217 -0.62 -23.41 0.18
CA LEU A 217 -0.44 -24.62 -0.63
C LEU A 217 -1.41 -25.73 -0.24
N LYS A 218 -1.74 -25.87 1.05
CA LYS A 218 -2.75 -26.85 1.50
C LYS A 218 -4.13 -26.56 0.92
N LEU A 219 -4.53 -25.29 0.81
CA LEU A 219 -5.82 -24.90 0.19
C LEU A 219 -5.89 -25.27 -1.30
N HIS A 220 -4.74 -25.37 -1.96
CA HIS A 220 -4.64 -25.56 -3.41
C HIS A 220 -4.05 -26.89 -3.85
N ALA A 221 -3.80 -27.81 -2.92
CA ALA A 221 -3.33 -29.17 -3.18
C ALA A 221 -4.46 -30.13 -3.60
N ASP A 222 -5.72 -29.78 -3.29
CA ASP A 222 -6.92 -30.58 -3.55
C ASP A 222 -7.75 -30.09 -4.75
N VAL A 223 -7.19 -29.21 -5.60
CA VAL A 223 -7.83 -28.65 -6.82
C VAL A 223 -7.05 -29.01 -8.08
#